data_AF-A0A432R9F6-F1
#
_entry.id   AF-A0A432R9F6-F1
#
_cell.length_a   1.000
_cell.length_b   1.000
_cell.length_c   1.000
_cell.angle_alpha   90.00
_cell.angle_beta   90.00
_cell.angle_gamma   90.00
#
_symmetry.space_group_name_H-M   'P 1'
#
loop_
_entity.id
_entity.type
_entity.pdbx_description
1 polymer ?
#
loop_
_entity_poly.entity_id
_entity_poly.type
_entity_poly.pdbx_seq_one_letter_code
_entity_poly.pdbx_strand_id
1 'polypeptide(L)' 'MEIFLPVAGVEVNIIYILFLGLFVGFLSGLLGIGGGIILNPALIKLGV' A
#
# COMPACT_ATOMS: atom_id res chain seq x y z
N MET A 1 -5.92 6.43 13.61
CA MET A 1 -6.62 7.34 12.68
C MET A 1 -7.00 6.51 11.48
N GLU A 2 -8.28 6.25 11.33
CA GLU A 2 -8.82 5.50 10.20
C GLU A 2 -9.39 6.49 9.19
N ILE A 3 -9.07 6.26 7.92
CA ILE A 3 -9.57 7.05 6.81
C ILE A 3 -10.42 6.16 5.93
N PHE A 4 -11.59 6.66 5.54
CA PHE A 4 -12.44 5.98 4.58
C PHE A 4 -11.88 6.21 3.18
N LEU A 5 -11.60 5.13 2.45
CA LEU A 5 -11.17 5.16 1.06
C LEU A 5 -12.40 4.96 0.15
N PRO A 6 -12.94 6.03 -0.47
CA PRO A 6 -14.18 5.95 -1.25
C PRO A 6 -14.03 5.12 -2.54
N VAL A 7 -12.82 4.98 -3.07
CA VAL A 7 -12.53 4.14 -4.25
C VAL A 7 -12.66 2.66 -3.93
N ALA A 8 -12.25 2.26 -2.73
CA ALA A 8 -12.22 0.87 -2.30
C ALA A 8 -13.39 0.48 -1.38
N GLY A 9 -14.12 1.47 -0.85
CA GLY A 9 -15.24 1.24 0.06
C GLY A 9 -14.81 0.68 1.43
N VAL A 10 -13.55 0.85 1.82
CA VAL A 10 -12.98 0.32 3.07
C VAL A 10 -12.41 1.43 3.95
N GLU A 11 -12.44 1.20 5.26
CA GLU A 11 -11.74 2.01 6.24
C GLU A 11 -10.33 1.46 6.44
N VAL A 12 -9.32 2.31 6.26
CA VAL A 12 -7.92 1.89 6.39
C VAL A 12 -7.18 2.86 7.31
N ASN A 13 -6.31 2.30 8.15
CA ASN A 13 -5.48 3.09 9.03
C ASN A 13 -4.39 3.84 8.23
N ILE A 14 -4.33 5.17 8.39
CA ILE A 14 -3.41 6.06 7.69
C ILE A 14 -1.94 5.68 7.94
N ILE A 15 -1.61 5.24 9.15
CA ILE A 15 -0.25 4.85 9.55
C ILE A 15 0.16 3.59 8.80
N TYR A 16 -0.79 2.67 8.59
CA TYR A 16 -0.55 1.41 7.90
C TYR A 16 -0.24 1.65 6.42
N ILE A 17 -1.01 2.51 5.74
CA ILE A 17 -0.76 2.90 4.34
C ILE A 17 0.60 3.57 4.19
N LEU A 18 0.94 4.49 5.10
CA LEU A 18 2.20 5.22 5.03
C LEU A 18 3.40 4.27 5.18
N PHE A 19 3.34 3.35 6.16
CA PHE A 19 4.37 2.35 6.37
C PHE A 19 4.50 1.40 5.18
N LEU A 20 3.36 0.96 4.62
CA LEU A 20 3.31 0.10 3.45
C LEU A 20 3.94 0.79 2.22
N GLY A 21 3.61 2.06 1.98
CA GLY A 21 4.19 2.84 0.89
C GLY A 21 5.70 3.04 1.04
N LEU A 22 6.18 3.36 2.24
CA LEU A 22 7.62 3.48 2.51
C LEU A 22 8.35 2.15 2.33
N PHE A 23 7.80 1.06 2.87
CA PHE A 23 8.41 -0.26 2.78
C PHE A 23 8.47 -0.76 1.33
N VAL A 24 7.37 -0.64 0.60
CA VAL A 24 7.31 -1.04 -0.81
C VAL A 24 8.18 -0.14 -1.69
N GLY A 25 8.18 1.17 -1.45
CA GLY A 25 9.03 2.11 -2.18
C GLY A 25 10.51 1.84 -1.95
N PHE A 26 10.91 1.55 -0.70
CA PHE A 26 12.27 1.18 -0.36
C PHE A 26 12.70 -0.12 -1.03
N LEU A 27 11.89 -1.18 -0.94
CA LEU A 27 12.19 -2.46 -1.58
C LEU A 27 12.21 -2.35 -3.11
N SER A 28 11.28 -1.60 -3.70
CA SER A 28 11.23 -1.34 -5.14
C SER A 28 12.45 -0.57 -5.63
N GLY A 29 12.89 0.45 -4.87
CA GLY A 29 14.09 1.21 -5.18
C GLY A 29 15.37 0.38 -5.05
N LEU A 30 15.46 -0.50 -4.06
CA LEU A 30 16.60 -1.40 -3.87
C LEU A 30 16.69 -2.48 -4.95
N LEU A 31 15.55 -3.04 -5.36
CA LEU A 31 15.50 -4.12 -6.34
C LEU A 31 15.45 -3.62 -7.79
N GLY A 32 15.13 -2.34 -8.02
CA GLY A 32 14.93 -1.77 -9.36
C GLY A 32 13.68 -2.30 -10.08
N ILE A 33 12.82 -3.02 -9.37
CA ILE A 33 11.59 -3.62 -9.90
C ILE A 33 10.46 -2.63 -9.62
N GLY A 34 9.75 -2.17 -10.67
CA GLY A 34 8.69 -1.18 -10.54
C GLY A 34 7.70 -1.51 -9.41
N GLY A 35 7.51 -0.56 -8.48
CA GLY A 35 6.85 -0.81 -7.19
C GLY A 35 5.42 -1.33 -7.26
N GLY A 36 4.75 -1.16 -8.41
CA GLY A 36 3.43 -1.71 -8.68
C GLY A 36 3.36 -3.24 -8.53
N ILE A 37 4.43 -3.98 -8.86
CA ILE A 37 4.46 -5.44 -8.70
C ILE A 37 4.36 -5.85 -7.23
N ILE A 38 4.91 -5.04 -6.33
CA ILE A 38 4.91 -5.30 -4.89
C ILE A 38 3.65 -4.71 -4.25
N LEU A 39 3.24 -3.50 -4.68
CA LEU A 39 2.13 -2.75 -4.08
C LEU A 39 0.77 -3.35 -4.41
N ASN A 40 0.49 -3.71 -5.68
CA ASN A 40 -0.81 -4.27 -6.08
C ASN A 40 -1.22 -5.52 -5.27
N PRO A 41 -0.40 -6.58 -5.15
CA PRO A 41 -0.79 -7.75 -4.38
C PRO A 41 -0.94 -7.46 -2.88
N ALA A 42 -0.20 -6.48 -2.35
CA ALA A 42 -0.34 -6.06 -0.96
C ALA A 42 -1.69 -5.37 -0.70
N LEU A 43 -2.12 -4.50 -1.62
CA LEU A 43 -3.42 -3.81 -1.56
C LEU A 43 -4.60 -4.78 -1.71
N ILE A 44 -4.52 -5.74 -2.65
CA ILE A 44 -5.56 -6.77 -2.81
C ILE A 44 -5.74 -7.60 -1.52
N LYS A 45 -4.65 -7.89 -0.80
CA LYS A 45 -4.73 -8.57 0.51
C LYS A 45 -5.37 -7.72 1.61
N LEU A 46 -5.31 -6.40 1.48
CA LEU A 46 -5.98 -5.46 2.38
C LEU A 46 -7.45 -5.27 2.04
N GLY A 47 -7.95 -5.88 0.96
CA GLY A 47 -9.34 -5.71 0.49
C GLY A 47 -9.56 -4.40 -0.26
N VAL A 48 -8.48 -3.82 -0.81
CA VAL A 48 -8.49 -2.60 -1.64
C VAL A 48 -8.47 -2.96 -3.12
#